data_AF-A0A0F0HTF0-F1
#
_entry.id   AF-A0A0F0HTF0-F1
#
_cell.length_a   1.000
_cell.length_b   1.000
_cell.length_c   1.000
_cell.angle_alpha   90.00
_cell.angle_beta   90.00
_cell.angle_gamma   90.00
#
_symmetry.space_group_name_H-M   'P 1'
#
loop_
_entity.id
_entity.type
_entity.pdbx_description
1 polymer ?
#
loop_
_entity_poly.entity_id
_entity_poly.type
_entity_poly.pdbx_seq_one_letter_code
_entity_poly.pdbx_strand_id
1 'polypeptide(L)'
;MAFPEGWEWLDELPTWEPPKELRGPASSTALNLAIKMLSCDILGNDVCALVGRFVTEHSLFNVWFLRDAKGSGRDARQLAQLSSIGREQTRLVFESWERFLAATSVEGPNEHVRELIRLRSGELSESLRNASVALTKARDGSA
;
A
#
# COMPACT_ATOMS: atom_id res chain seq x y z
N MET A 1 12.80 11.62 22.44
CA MET A 1 12.52 13.07 22.59
C MET A 1 11.05 13.18 22.93
N ALA A 2 10.69 13.94 23.96
CA ALA A 2 9.29 14.28 24.19
C ALA A 2 8.88 15.31 23.13
N PHE A 3 7.72 15.11 22.48
CA PHE A 3 7.18 16.08 21.54
C PHE A 3 6.77 17.38 22.27
N PRO A 4 6.70 18.53 21.57
CA PRO A 4 6.13 19.74 22.13
C PRO A 4 4.68 19.52 22.61
N GLU A 5 4.23 20.32 23.56
CA GLU A 5 2.84 20.30 24.04
C GLU A 5 1.85 20.51 22.88
N GLY A 6 0.83 19.66 22.75
CA GLY A 6 -0.15 19.66 21.65
C GLY A 6 0.22 18.80 20.43
N TRP A 7 1.31 18.03 20.52
CA TRP A 7 1.78 17.10 19.46
C TRP A 7 1.62 15.63 19.83
N GLU A 8 0.92 15.32 20.92
CA GLU A 8 0.68 13.97 21.43
C GLU A 8 -0.09 13.10 20.41
N TRP A 9 -0.85 13.73 19.52
CA TRP A 9 -1.55 13.05 18.41
C TRP A 9 -0.61 12.40 17.39
N LEU A 10 0.69 12.71 17.38
CA LEU A 10 1.66 12.03 16.53
C LEU A 10 1.84 10.55 16.90
N ASP A 11 1.67 10.20 18.19
CA ASP A 11 1.73 8.81 18.64
C ASP A 11 0.53 7.98 18.14
N GLU A 12 -0.54 8.64 17.69
CA GLU A 12 -1.71 8.00 17.08
C GLU A 12 -1.51 7.69 15.58
N LEU A 13 -0.46 8.22 14.94
CA LEU A 13 -0.23 7.99 13.52
C LEU A 13 0.40 6.61 13.27
N PRO A 14 0.09 5.96 12.13
CA PRO A 14 0.76 4.73 11.72
C PRO A 14 2.27 4.93 11.61
N THR A 15 3.04 4.20 12.43
CA THR A 15 4.51 4.27 12.51
C THR A 15 5.20 3.25 11.61
N TRP A 16 4.51 2.70 10.61
CA TRP A 16 5.10 1.68 9.75
C TRP A 16 6.31 2.21 9.00
N GLU A 17 7.45 1.57 9.28
CA GLU A 17 8.70 1.80 8.60
C GLU A 17 8.84 0.81 7.43
N PRO A 18 8.97 1.30 6.19
CA PRO A 18 9.14 0.42 5.05
C PRO A 18 10.35 -0.51 5.22
N PRO A 19 10.18 -1.83 4.99
CA PRO A 19 11.29 -2.77 5.03
C PRO A 19 12.32 -2.42 3.97
N LYS A 20 13.57 -2.83 4.20
CA LYS A 20 14.73 -2.41 3.37
C LYS A 20 14.50 -2.64 1.88
N GLU A 21 13.83 -3.72 1.54
CA GLU A 21 13.52 -4.12 0.18
C GLU A 21 12.55 -3.21 -0.58
N LEU A 22 11.81 -2.34 0.12
CA LEU A 22 10.93 -1.35 -0.50
C LEU A 22 11.54 0.06 -0.54
N ARG A 23 12.79 0.23 -0.10
CA ARG A 23 13.45 1.55 -0.02
C ARG A 23 14.07 2.03 -1.34
N GLY A 24 14.06 1.19 -2.37
CA GLY A 24 14.51 1.52 -3.72
C GLY A 24 13.88 0.56 -4.74
N PRO A 25 14.05 0.80 -6.05
CA PRO A 25 14.92 1.80 -6.67
C PRO A 25 14.36 3.23 -6.75
N ALA A 26 13.05 3.40 -6.64
CA ALA A 26 12.39 4.71 -6.65
C ALA A 26 12.31 5.30 -5.23
N SER A 27 12.03 6.60 -5.14
CA SER A 27 11.76 7.30 -3.87
C SER A 27 10.41 6.94 -3.25
N SER A 28 9.52 6.28 -3.98
CA SER A 28 8.18 5.89 -3.53
C SER A 28 8.13 4.40 -3.20
N THR A 29 7.84 4.10 -1.93
CA THR A 29 7.63 2.73 -1.43
C THR A 29 6.58 1.96 -2.23
N ALA A 30 5.47 2.63 -2.59
CA ALA A 30 4.39 2.01 -3.36
C ALA A 30 4.84 1.63 -4.78
N LEU A 31 5.68 2.46 -5.42
CA LEU A 31 6.25 2.14 -6.73
C LEU A 31 7.23 0.98 -6.65
N ASN A 32 8.08 0.95 -5.61
CA ASN A 32 9.02 -0.15 -5.40
C ASN A 32 8.30 -1.48 -5.17
N LEU A 33 7.22 -1.45 -4.39
CA LEU A 33 6.35 -2.62 -4.19
C LEU A 33 5.73 -3.09 -5.51
N ALA A 34 5.21 -2.17 -6.32
CA ALA A 34 4.66 -2.52 -7.63
C ALA A 34 5.69 -3.12 -8.59
N ILE A 35 6.91 -2.57 -8.63
CA ILE A 35 8.01 -3.13 -9.42
C ILE A 35 8.29 -4.57 -8.99
N LYS A 36 8.38 -4.83 -7.68
CA LYS A 36 8.59 -6.19 -7.16
C LYS A 36 7.49 -7.15 -7.58
N MET A 37 6.22 -6.75 -7.44
CA MET A 37 5.09 -7.59 -7.83
C MET A 37 5.07 -7.86 -9.35
N LEU A 38 5.28 -6.83 -10.18
CA LEU A 38 5.29 -6.98 -11.63
C LEU A 38 6.52 -7.73 -12.17
N SER A 39 7.58 -7.83 -11.39
CA SER A 39 8.76 -8.65 -11.71
C SER A 39 8.60 -10.11 -11.29
N CYS A 40 7.42 -10.51 -10.80
CA CYS A 40 7.17 -11.86 -10.33
C CYS A 40 6.45 -12.68 -11.41
N ASP A 41 7.14 -13.68 -11.96
CA ASP A 41 6.65 -14.49 -13.10
C ASP A 41 5.43 -15.35 -12.81
N ILE A 42 5.14 -15.61 -11.54
CA ILE A 42 4.02 -16.44 -11.09
C ILE A 42 2.74 -15.63 -10.83
N LEU A 43 2.81 -14.30 -10.98
CA LEU A 43 1.67 -13.42 -10.75
C LEU A 43 0.71 -13.45 -11.95
N GLY A 44 -0.58 -13.67 -11.69
CA GLY A 44 -1.61 -13.67 -12.74
C GLY A 44 -1.81 -12.29 -13.37
N ASN A 45 -2.15 -12.26 -14.67
CA ASN A 45 -2.39 -11.02 -15.41
C ASN A 45 -3.52 -10.14 -14.82
N ASP A 46 -4.52 -10.78 -14.22
CA ASP A 46 -5.60 -10.11 -13.49
C ASP A 46 -5.07 -9.36 -12.26
N VAL A 47 -4.15 -9.97 -11.52
CA VAL A 47 -3.48 -9.32 -10.39
C VAL A 47 -2.52 -8.23 -10.88
N CYS A 48 -1.78 -8.44 -11.98
CA CYS A 48 -0.95 -7.41 -12.60
C CYS A 48 -1.76 -6.16 -12.99
N ALA A 49 -2.98 -6.33 -13.51
CA ALA A 49 -3.88 -5.21 -13.80
C ALA A 49 -4.28 -4.44 -12.53
N LEU A 50 -4.50 -5.15 -11.41
CA LEU A 50 -4.77 -4.53 -10.11
C LEU A 50 -3.56 -3.78 -9.55
N VAL A 51 -2.35 -4.30 -9.74
CA VAL A 51 -1.11 -3.59 -9.39
C VAL A 51 -0.99 -2.29 -10.17
N GLY A 52 -1.27 -2.32 -11.48
CA GLY A 52 -1.30 -1.12 -12.31
C GLY A 52 -2.31 -0.08 -11.81
N ARG A 53 -3.51 -0.53 -11.40
CA ARG A 53 -4.53 0.34 -10.81
C ARG A 53 -4.07 0.95 -9.48
N PHE A 54 -3.50 0.14 -8.58
CA PHE A 54 -2.97 0.62 -7.30
C PHE A 54 -1.92 1.72 -7.49
N VAL A 55 -0.96 1.51 -8.41
CA VAL A 55 0.07 2.52 -8.74
C VAL A 55 -0.54 3.81 -9.29
N THR A 56 -1.55 3.67 -10.14
CA THR A 56 -2.26 4.81 -10.73
C THR A 56 -2.93 5.63 -9.64
N GLU A 57 -3.75 5.00 -8.79
CA GLU A 57 -4.46 5.70 -7.73
C GLU A 57 -3.52 6.29 -6.68
N HIS A 58 -2.42 5.60 -6.34
CA HIS A 58 -1.41 6.13 -5.42
C HIS A 58 -0.71 7.37 -6.01
N SER A 59 -0.41 7.35 -7.31
CA SER A 59 0.20 8.49 -7.99
C SER A 59 -0.74 9.69 -8.05
N LEU A 60 -2.01 9.44 -8.38
CA LEU A 60 -3.05 10.48 -8.39
C LEU A 60 -3.32 11.05 -6.99
N PHE A 61 -3.32 10.19 -5.96
CA PHE A 61 -3.40 10.63 -4.56
C PHE A 61 -2.25 11.57 -4.20
N ASN A 62 -1.00 11.22 -4.55
CA ASN A 62 0.16 12.07 -4.29
C ASN A 62 0.07 13.43 -5.01
N VAL A 63 -0.38 13.44 -6.27
CA VAL A 63 -0.57 14.68 -7.04
C VAL A 63 -1.57 15.59 -6.35
N TRP A 64 -2.73 15.05 -5.98
CA TRP A 64 -3.76 15.80 -5.24
C TRP A 64 -3.28 16.26 -3.86
N PHE A 65 -2.60 15.39 -3.10
CA PHE A 65 -2.13 15.73 -1.76
C PHE A 65 -1.15 16.92 -1.80
N LEU A 66 -0.21 16.90 -2.76
CA LEU A 66 0.79 17.96 -2.91
C LEU A 66 0.22 19.27 -3.47
N ARG A 67 -0.76 19.20 -4.37
CA ARG A 67 -1.34 20.39 -5.02
C ARG A 67 -2.49 21.00 -4.22
N ASP A 68 -3.41 20.16 -3.77
CA ASP A 68 -4.69 20.61 -3.23
C ASP A 68 -4.72 20.50 -1.71
N ALA A 69 -4.30 19.37 -1.14
CA ALA A 69 -4.40 19.17 0.31
C ALA A 69 -3.46 20.08 1.09
N LYS A 70 -2.19 20.18 0.67
CA LYS A 70 -1.17 21.01 1.34
C LYS A 70 -1.46 22.52 1.27
N GLY A 71 -2.22 22.97 0.26
CA GLY A 71 -2.57 24.38 0.04
C GLY A 71 -3.92 24.81 0.62
N SER A 72 -4.72 23.90 1.19
CA SER A 72 -6.12 24.16 1.52
C SER A 72 -6.37 24.77 2.91
N GLY A 73 -5.34 25.22 3.63
CA GLY A 73 -5.47 25.70 5.01
C GLY A 73 -5.77 24.62 6.06
N ARG A 74 -5.57 23.34 5.72
CA ARG A 74 -5.65 22.22 6.68
C ARG A 74 -4.53 22.34 7.72
N ASP A 75 -4.83 21.95 8.96
CA ASP A 75 -3.83 21.93 10.01
C ASP A 75 -2.82 20.77 9.83
N ALA A 76 -1.74 20.81 10.61
CA ALA A 76 -0.68 19.81 10.53
C ALA A 76 -1.18 18.39 10.84
N ARG A 77 -2.17 18.23 11.73
CA ARG A 77 -2.74 16.94 12.11
C ARG A 77 -3.53 16.34 10.96
N GLN A 78 -4.40 17.13 10.33
CA GLN A 78 -5.18 16.73 9.17
C GLN A 78 -4.28 16.33 7.99
N LEU A 79 -3.22 17.09 7.73
CA LEU A 79 -2.26 16.77 6.67
C LEU A 79 -1.49 15.47 6.97
N ALA A 80 -1.08 15.27 8.22
CA ALA A 80 -0.39 14.05 8.62
C ALA A 80 -1.29 12.82 8.54
N GLN A 81 -2.55 12.93 8.99
CA GLN A 81 -3.57 11.88 8.85
C GLN A 81 -3.85 11.55 7.38
N LEU A 82 -4.01 12.54 6.51
CA LEU A 82 -4.17 12.28 5.08
C LEU A 82 -2.94 11.58 4.49
N SER A 83 -1.73 12.04 4.84
CA SER A 83 -0.49 11.44 4.35
C SER A 83 -0.32 9.99 4.80
N SER A 84 -0.86 9.62 5.96
CA SER A 84 -0.75 8.26 6.50
C SER A 84 -1.60 7.26 5.73
N ILE A 85 -2.69 7.70 5.06
CA ILE A 85 -3.54 6.83 4.24
C ILE A 85 -2.71 6.12 3.17
N GLY A 86 -1.92 6.86 2.39
CA GLY A 86 -1.08 6.26 1.33
C GLY A 86 -0.05 5.27 1.86
N ARG A 87 0.56 5.60 3.01
CA ARG A 87 1.53 4.72 3.69
C ARG A 87 0.87 3.45 4.19
N GLU A 88 -0.29 3.57 4.82
CA GLU A 88 -1.04 2.46 5.38
C GLU A 88 -1.55 1.51 4.29
N GLN A 89 -2.09 2.05 3.20
CA GLN A 89 -2.50 1.21 2.06
C GLN A 89 -1.30 0.48 1.44
N THR A 90 -0.14 1.12 1.37
CA THR A 90 1.09 0.46 0.90
C THR A 90 1.52 -0.68 1.84
N ARG A 91 1.43 -0.47 3.16
CA ARG A 91 1.71 -1.52 4.17
C ARG A 91 0.79 -2.72 3.99
N LEU A 92 -0.51 -2.49 3.89
CA LEU A 92 -1.52 -3.56 3.77
C LEU A 92 -1.33 -4.39 2.48
N VAL A 93 -0.99 -3.74 1.37
CA VAL A 93 -0.65 -4.45 0.12
C VAL A 93 0.63 -5.25 0.30
N PHE A 94 1.67 -4.67 0.93
CA PHE A 94 2.93 -5.38 1.17
C PHE A 94 2.74 -6.62 2.04
N GLU A 95 1.95 -6.54 3.12
CA GLU A 95 1.69 -7.68 3.98
C GLU A 95 0.94 -8.82 3.27
N SER A 96 -0.04 -8.49 2.42
CA SER A 96 -0.71 -9.49 1.59
C SER A 96 0.23 -10.08 0.53
N TRP A 97 1.13 -9.26 -0.03
CA TRP A 97 2.16 -9.70 -0.96
C TRP A 97 3.13 -10.70 -0.33
N GLU A 98 3.61 -10.44 0.88
CA GLU A 98 4.48 -11.35 1.62
C GLU A 98 3.80 -12.70 1.89
N ARG A 99 2.50 -12.70 2.23
CA ARG A 99 1.73 -13.94 2.41
C ARG A 99 1.60 -14.72 1.10
N PHE A 100 1.43 -14.04 -0.02
CA PHE A 100 1.44 -14.66 -1.34
C PHE A 100 2.81 -15.28 -1.66
N LEU A 101 3.90 -14.54 -1.49
CA LEU A 101 5.26 -15.08 -1.70
C LEU A 101 5.54 -16.29 -0.82
N ALA A 102 5.18 -16.23 0.46
CA ALA A 102 5.34 -17.34 1.38
C ALA A 102 4.60 -18.60 0.89
N ALA A 103 3.36 -18.46 0.40
CA ALA A 103 2.59 -19.58 -0.15
C ALA A 103 3.25 -20.23 -1.37
N THR A 104 3.98 -19.47 -2.17
CA THR A 104 4.66 -19.97 -3.37
C THR A 104 5.94 -20.74 -3.06
N SER A 105 6.43 -20.62 -1.83
CA SER A 105 7.62 -21.33 -1.33
C SER A 105 7.26 -22.55 -0.46
N VAL A 106 5.97 -22.86 -0.28
CA VAL A 106 5.53 -24.00 0.54
C VAL A 106 5.75 -25.30 -0.22
N GLU A 107 6.42 -26.26 0.44
CA GLU A 107 6.51 -27.64 -0.02
C GLU A 107 5.33 -28.47 0.49
N GLY A 108 4.79 -29.36 -0.34
CA GLY A 108 3.69 -30.22 0.05
C GLY A 108 2.97 -30.86 -1.14
N PRO A 109 1.84 -31.53 -0.90
CA PRO A 109 1.02 -32.07 -1.98
C PRO A 109 0.59 -30.97 -2.96
N ASN A 110 0.78 -31.22 -4.26
CA ASN A 110 0.53 -30.23 -5.33
C ASN A 110 -0.85 -29.56 -5.24
N GLU A 111 -1.89 -30.31 -4.90
CA GLU A 111 -3.25 -29.78 -4.75
C GLU A 111 -3.35 -28.77 -3.60
N HIS A 112 -2.76 -29.08 -2.46
CA HIS A 112 -2.75 -28.21 -1.29
C HIS A 112 -1.97 -26.91 -1.56
N VAL A 113 -0.80 -27.01 -2.19
CA VAL A 113 0.03 -25.85 -2.56
C VAL A 113 -0.72 -24.96 -3.56
N ARG A 114 -1.35 -25.55 -4.59
CA ARG A 114 -2.15 -24.79 -5.57
C ARG A 114 -3.32 -24.05 -4.93
N GLU A 115 -4.05 -24.70 -4.03
CA GLU A 115 -5.18 -24.08 -3.35
C GLU A 115 -4.73 -22.95 -2.43
N LEU A 116 -3.60 -23.13 -1.72
CA LEU A 116 -3.02 -22.07 -0.90
C LEU A 116 -2.59 -20.87 -1.74
N ILE A 117 -1.91 -21.09 -2.87
CA ILE A 117 -1.51 -20.00 -3.79
C ILE A 117 -2.76 -19.28 -4.32
N ARG A 118 -3.80 -20.01 -4.71
CA ARG A 118 -5.08 -19.43 -5.17
C ARG A 118 -5.71 -18.55 -4.10
N LEU A 119 -5.77 -19.03 -2.86
CA LEU A 119 -6.31 -18.28 -1.73
C LEU A 119 -5.51 -16.98 -1.50
N ARG A 120 -4.18 -17.08 -1.40
CA ARG A 120 -3.33 -15.89 -1.16
C ARG A 120 -3.33 -14.90 -2.32
N SER A 121 -3.45 -15.39 -3.56
CA SER A 121 -3.64 -14.53 -4.74
C SER A 121 -4.96 -13.76 -4.67
N GLY A 122 -6.03 -14.41 -4.15
CA GLY A 122 -7.31 -13.77 -3.88
C GLY A 122 -7.20 -12.64 -2.84
N GLU A 123 -6.55 -12.92 -1.72
CA GLU A 123 -6.30 -11.93 -0.65
C GLU A 123 -5.46 -10.74 -1.13
N LEU A 124 -4.43 -11.00 -1.95
CA LEU A 124 -3.62 -9.95 -2.57
C LEU A 124 -4.46 -9.08 -3.50
N SER A 125 -5.30 -9.70 -4.33
CA SER A 125 -6.19 -9.00 -5.24
C SER A 125 -7.19 -8.11 -4.50
N GLU A 126 -7.75 -8.61 -3.39
CA GLU A 126 -8.64 -7.84 -2.53
C GLU A 126 -7.91 -6.66 -1.87
N SER A 127 -6.71 -6.88 -1.33
CA SER A 127 -5.88 -5.83 -0.75
C SER A 127 -5.58 -4.71 -1.75
N LEU A 128 -5.19 -5.05 -2.99
CA LEU A 128 -4.96 -4.08 -4.07
C LEU A 128 -6.22 -3.28 -4.43
N ARG A 129 -7.39 -3.93 -4.46
CA ARG A 129 -8.67 -3.25 -4.72
C ARG A 129 -9.02 -2.30 -3.60
N ASN A 130 -8.93 -2.74 -2.35
CA ASN A 130 -9.24 -1.95 -1.16
C ASN A 130 -8.31 -0.74 -1.05
N ALA A 131 -7.01 -0.94 -1.28
CA ALA A 131 -6.03 0.14 -1.34
C ALA A 131 -6.38 1.19 -2.40
N SER A 132 -6.70 0.74 -3.62
CA SER A 132 -7.11 1.64 -4.71
C SER A 132 -8.35 2.45 -4.34
N VAL A 133 -9.38 1.79 -3.78
CA VAL A 133 -10.62 2.46 -3.35
C VAL A 133 -10.38 3.47 -2.23
N ALA A 134 -9.56 3.12 -1.23
CA ALA A 134 -9.24 4.02 -0.12
C ALA A 134 -8.50 5.27 -0.62
N LEU A 135 -7.55 5.13 -1.54
CA LEU A 135 -6.82 6.24 -2.15
C LEU A 135 -7.76 7.16 -2.97
N THR A 136 -8.69 6.58 -3.72
CA THR A 136 -9.72 7.36 -4.43
C THR A 136 -10.62 8.11 -3.44
N LYS A 137 -11.16 7.45 -2.42
CA LYS A 137 -12.02 8.08 -1.40
C LYS A 137 -11.32 9.22 -0.67
N ALA A 138 -10.05 9.06 -0.34
CA ALA A 138 -9.26 10.10 0.32
C ALA A 138 -9.15 11.36 -0.54
N ARG A 139 -9.00 11.18 -1.85
CA ARG A 139 -8.96 12.26 -2.83
C ARG A 139 -10.31 12.96 -2.99
N ASP A 140 -11.40 12.19 -2.98
CA ASP A 140 -12.77 12.68 -3.15
C ASP A 140 -13.36 13.27 -1.86
N GLY A 141 -12.62 13.24 -0.74
CA GLY A 141 -13.09 13.74 0.56
C GLY A 141 -14.13 12.85 1.24
N SER A 142 -14.21 11.57 0.84
CA SER A 142 -15.15 10.56 1.37
C SER A 142 -14.43 9.46 2.18
N ALA A 143 -13.23 9.76 2.70
CA ALA A 143 -12.42 8.85 3.50
C ALA A 143 -12.71 8.94 4.99
#